data_AF-A0A4P1QXI0-F1
#
_entry.id   AF-A0A4P1QXI0-F1
#
_cell.length_a   1.000
_cell.length_b   1.000
_cell.length_c   1.000
_cell.angle_alpha   90.00
_cell.angle_beta   90.00
_cell.angle_gamma   90.00
#
_symmetry.space_group_name_H-M   'P 1'
#
loop_
_entity.id
_entity.type
_entity.pdbx_description
1 polymer ?
#
loop_
_entity_poly.entity_id
_entity_poly.type
_entity_poly.pdbx_seq_one_letter_code
_entity_poly.pdbx_strand_id
1 'polypeptide(L)'
;MASPTHFDDEFDFGGGFGGRHSGNKRSSPDYDDEDYDNDPFSPKKAKSKAEEAASGVTTGMILSLRESLESCKDTLATCQNELEAANSEIQSWHSSLQNESCLPAGVTPEPKILINYLQTLKSSEESLREQLEKSKKKEAAFIVTFAKREQEIAELKSSVRDLKAQLKPPSMQGRKLLLDPAIHEEFTRLKNLVEEKDKKVKELQDNIAAVSFTPQSKMGKMLMAKCRTLQEENEEIGNQASEGKIHELSMKLAMQKSQNAQLRSQFEGLQKHMEGLTNDVERSNEMVLMLQGKMEVKDQEIEKLKQELLEGKSDEAFTQNDSDEMIPEEAVNSSH
;
A
#
# COMPACT_ATOMS: atom_id res chain seq x y z
N MET A 1 -36.27 33.50 -6.24
CA MET A 1 -36.48 34.32 -5.03
C MET A 1 -35.30 35.28 -4.94
N ALA A 2 -35.60 36.57 -4.98
CA ALA A 2 -34.73 37.75 -4.86
C ALA A 2 -33.64 37.97 -5.93
N SER A 3 -33.94 38.92 -6.82
CA SER A 3 -33.00 39.70 -7.64
C SER A 3 -32.46 40.92 -6.83
N PRO A 4 -31.84 41.96 -7.43
CA PRO A 4 -30.41 42.29 -7.34
C PRO A 4 -30.20 43.70 -6.75
N THR A 5 -28.96 44.23 -6.76
CA THR A 5 -28.61 45.51 -7.44
C THR A 5 -27.13 45.85 -7.21
N HIS A 6 -26.41 45.88 -8.33
CA HIS A 6 -25.10 46.49 -8.52
C HIS A 6 -25.32 48.00 -8.67
N PHE A 7 -24.64 48.80 -7.86
CA PHE A 7 -24.57 50.26 -7.98
C PHE A 7 -23.27 50.60 -8.73
N ASP A 8 -23.43 51.12 -9.93
CA ASP A 8 -22.53 52.08 -10.58
C ASP A 8 -23.42 53.30 -10.88
N ASP A 9 -22.94 54.50 -10.57
CA ASP A 9 -23.32 55.81 -11.15
C ASP A 9 -22.39 56.83 -10.47
N GLU A 10 -21.33 57.30 -11.10
CA GLU A 10 -21.27 58.26 -12.21
C GLU A 10 -21.28 59.72 -11.72
N PHE A 11 -20.21 60.39 -12.13
CA PHE A 11 -19.83 61.77 -11.87
C PHE A 11 -20.73 62.69 -12.70
N ASP A 12 -21.45 63.62 -12.08
CA ASP A 12 -22.11 64.73 -12.79
C ASP A 12 -22.06 66.02 -11.96
N PHE A 13 -21.26 66.99 -12.41
CA PHE A 13 -21.28 68.37 -11.91
C PHE A 13 -21.96 69.22 -12.98
N GLY A 14 -23.23 69.51 -12.72
CA GLY A 14 -24.14 70.09 -13.68
C GLY A 14 -23.85 71.55 -14.07
N GLY A 15 -24.39 71.87 -15.25
CA GLY A 15 -25.31 73.00 -15.40
C GLY A 15 -24.69 74.34 -15.82
N GLY A 16 -24.61 74.56 -17.13
CA GLY A 16 -24.46 75.88 -17.73
C GLY A 16 -25.81 76.51 -18.14
N PHE A 17 -25.68 77.60 -18.92
CA PHE A 17 -26.67 78.47 -19.60
C PHE A 17 -27.10 79.72 -18.79
N GLY A 18 -26.98 80.97 -19.28
CA GLY A 18 -26.46 81.49 -20.54
C GLY A 18 -26.72 83.00 -20.72
N GLY A 19 -26.00 83.60 -21.68
CA GLY A 19 -26.29 84.89 -22.36
C GLY A 19 -25.71 86.16 -21.73
N ARG A 20 -25.27 87.21 -22.45
CA ARG A 20 -25.10 87.51 -23.89
C ARG A 20 -24.35 88.88 -23.98
N HIS A 21 -23.46 89.04 -24.98
CA HIS A 21 -22.99 90.29 -25.66
C HIS A 21 -22.31 91.41 -24.83
N SER A 22 -21.06 91.84 -25.04
CA SER A 22 -20.29 92.32 -26.23
C SER A 22 -20.78 93.63 -26.86
N GLY A 23 -20.05 94.72 -26.57
CA GLY A 23 -19.82 95.86 -27.47
C GLY A 23 -20.54 97.17 -27.15
N ASN A 24 -19.79 98.23 -26.77
CA ASN A 24 -19.95 99.55 -27.39
C ASN A 24 -18.77 100.51 -27.08
N LYS A 25 -18.15 101.03 -28.14
CA LYS A 25 -17.40 102.29 -28.21
C LYS A 25 -18.29 103.33 -28.92
N ARG A 26 -17.99 104.63 -28.70
CA ARG A 26 -18.42 105.89 -29.38
C ARG A 26 -19.24 106.79 -28.44
N SER A 27 -18.81 107.99 -28.07
CA SER A 27 -18.56 109.27 -28.80
C SER A 27 -19.74 110.25 -28.64
N SER A 28 -19.39 111.52 -28.35
CA SER A 28 -20.22 112.75 -28.14
C SER A 28 -21.40 112.95 -29.11
N PRO A 29 -22.43 113.77 -28.76
CA PRO A 29 -22.43 115.21 -29.11
C PRO A 29 -23.06 116.11 -28.01
N ASP A 30 -22.58 117.32 -27.73
CA ASP A 30 -22.66 118.57 -28.52
C ASP A 30 -24.09 119.12 -28.67
N TYR A 31 -24.37 120.20 -27.93
CA TYR A 31 -25.33 121.29 -28.17
C TYR A 31 -24.81 122.45 -27.30
N ASP A 32 -24.08 123.39 -27.89
CA ASP A 32 -24.59 124.60 -28.57
C ASP A 32 -25.57 125.40 -27.71
N ASP A 33 -25.04 126.45 -27.09
CA ASP A 33 -25.71 127.76 -27.03
C ASP A 33 -24.62 128.80 -27.35
N GLU A 34 -24.44 128.99 -28.66
CA GLU A 34 -23.89 130.17 -29.32
C GLU A 34 -24.79 131.40 -29.05
N ASP A 35 -24.23 132.60 -29.27
CA ASP A 35 -24.87 133.92 -29.26
C ASP A 35 -25.26 134.49 -27.87
N TYR A 36 -24.62 135.52 -27.33
CA TYR A 36 -24.39 136.80 -28.00
C TYR A 36 -22.98 137.38 -27.72
N ASP A 37 -22.19 137.31 -28.78
CA ASP A 37 -21.15 138.27 -29.12
C ASP A 37 -21.78 139.65 -29.44
N ASN A 38 -20.99 140.71 -29.28
CA ASN A 38 -21.24 142.15 -29.53
C ASN A 38 -21.77 142.99 -28.34
N ASP A 39 -20.94 143.74 -27.59
CA ASP A 39 -20.11 144.93 -27.93
C ASP A 39 -20.94 146.24 -27.94
N PRO A 40 -20.48 147.40 -27.35
CA PRO A 40 -19.56 148.32 -28.07
C PRO A 40 -18.66 149.30 -27.26
N PHE A 41 -18.00 149.01 -26.11
CA PHE A 41 -17.17 150.08 -25.45
C PHE A 41 -15.84 149.74 -24.71
N SER A 42 -15.11 148.67 -25.04
CA SER A 42 -13.78 148.45 -24.41
C SER A 42 -12.57 148.69 -25.34
N PRO A 43 -11.68 149.68 -25.07
CA PRO A 43 -10.33 149.78 -25.63
C PRO A 43 -9.27 149.31 -24.60
N LYS A 44 -8.02 148.90 -24.88
CA LYS A 44 -7.20 148.64 -26.09
C LYS A 44 -5.80 148.09 -25.64
N LYS A 45 -5.18 147.23 -26.47
CA LYS A 45 -3.73 147.15 -26.90
C LYS A 45 -2.62 146.82 -25.84
N ALA A 46 -1.45 146.20 -26.12
CA ALA A 46 -0.70 145.72 -27.31
C ALA A 46 0.46 144.75 -26.87
N LYS A 47 1.18 144.10 -27.82
CA LYS A 47 2.16 142.98 -27.69
C LYS A 47 3.64 143.34 -28.01
N SER A 48 4.61 142.54 -27.49
CA SER A 48 5.92 142.22 -28.11
C SER A 48 6.51 140.86 -27.63
N LYS A 49 7.39 140.23 -28.44
CA LYS A 49 7.95 138.85 -28.37
C LYS A 49 9.20 138.73 -27.45
N ALA A 50 9.15 137.89 -26.41
CA ALA A 50 10.32 137.36 -25.68
C ALA A 50 10.07 136.04 -24.88
N GLU A 51 8.91 135.36 -25.03
CA GLU A 51 8.36 134.52 -23.96
C GLU A 51 8.16 133.01 -24.30
N GLU A 52 9.03 132.40 -25.11
CA GLU A 52 8.82 130.98 -25.51
C GLU A 52 9.57 129.96 -24.63
N ALA A 53 10.75 130.30 -24.08
CA ALA A 53 11.51 129.37 -23.21
C ALA A 53 11.03 129.35 -21.75
N ALA A 54 10.48 130.46 -21.24
CA ALA A 54 9.94 130.56 -19.88
C ALA A 54 8.61 129.80 -19.74
N SER A 55 7.79 129.79 -20.80
CA SER A 55 6.48 129.15 -20.80
C SER A 55 6.53 127.63 -20.59
N GLY A 56 7.56 126.95 -21.11
CA GLY A 56 7.69 125.48 -20.99
C GLY A 56 8.01 124.99 -19.58
N VAL A 57 8.86 125.70 -18.83
CA VAL A 57 9.25 125.33 -17.45
C VAL A 57 8.09 125.56 -16.48
N THR A 58 7.39 126.69 -16.61
CA THR A 58 6.21 127.00 -15.79
C THR A 58 5.07 126.01 -16.04
N THR A 59 4.90 125.60 -17.31
CA THR A 59 3.91 124.57 -17.68
C THR A 59 4.27 123.20 -17.09
N GLY A 60 5.55 122.81 -17.10
CA GLY A 60 6.01 121.56 -16.47
C GLY A 60 5.78 121.52 -14.96
N MET A 61 6.05 122.62 -14.24
CA MET A 61 5.83 122.70 -12.79
C MET A 61 4.33 122.66 -12.42
N ILE A 62 3.48 123.30 -13.22
CA ILE A 62 2.01 123.21 -13.06
C ILE A 62 1.52 121.77 -13.28
N LEU A 63 2.06 121.07 -14.28
CA LEU A 63 1.71 119.68 -14.53
C LEU A 63 2.15 118.76 -13.39
N SER A 64 3.38 118.90 -12.86
CA SER A 64 3.83 118.12 -11.69
C SER A 64 3.01 118.40 -10.43
N LEU A 65 2.60 119.65 -10.21
CA LEU A 65 1.72 120.00 -9.09
C LEU A 65 0.31 119.44 -9.28
N ARG A 66 -0.22 119.44 -10.51
CA ARG A 66 -1.51 118.80 -10.82
C ARG A 66 -1.45 117.28 -10.67
N GLU A 67 -0.37 116.66 -11.11
CA GLU A 67 -0.13 115.21 -10.95
C GLU A 67 0.03 114.84 -9.47
N SER A 68 0.75 115.65 -8.69
CA SER A 68 0.85 115.49 -7.23
C SER A 68 -0.48 115.72 -6.50
N LEU A 69 -1.27 116.71 -6.95
CA LEU A 69 -2.61 116.97 -6.42
C LEU A 69 -3.58 115.82 -6.75
N GLU A 70 -3.54 115.30 -7.97
CA GLU A 70 -4.36 114.15 -8.38
C GLU A 70 -3.92 112.89 -7.64
N SER A 71 -2.62 112.66 -7.49
CA SER A 71 -2.08 111.58 -6.66
C SER A 71 -2.53 111.70 -5.20
N CYS A 72 -2.50 112.91 -4.62
CA CYS A 72 -3.01 113.16 -3.26
C CYS A 72 -4.52 112.86 -3.16
N LYS A 73 -5.30 113.25 -4.17
CA LYS A 73 -6.74 112.98 -4.25
C LYS A 73 -7.05 111.49 -4.41
N ASP A 74 -6.26 110.75 -5.17
CA ASP A 74 -6.36 109.29 -5.30
C ASP A 74 -6.02 108.59 -3.98
N THR A 75 -4.99 109.06 -3.25
CA THR A 75 -4.69 108.52 -1.92
C THR A 75 -5.81 108.82 -0.92
N LEU A 76 -6.42 110.00 -0.97
CA LEU A 76 -7.58 110.34 -0.14
C LEU A 76 -8.76 109.41 -0.44
N ALA A 77 -9.05 109.17 -1.71
CA ALA A 77 -10.11 108.25 -2.13
C ALA A 77 -9.83 106.82 -1.65
N THR A 78 -8.58 106.39 -1.69
CA THR A 78 -8.17 105.07 -1.17
C THR A 78 -8.38 104.99 0.34
N CYS A 79 -7.93 105.99 1.10
CA CYS A 79 -8.15 106.06 2.55
C CYS A 79 -9.65 106.11 2.90
N GLN A 80 -10.47 106.79 2.10
CA GLN A 80 -11.92 106.84 2.27
C GLN A 80 -12.54 105.43 2.11
N ASN A 81 -12.13 104.69 1.09
CA ASN A 81 -12.60 103.32 0.84
C ASN A 81 -12.13 102.36 1.95
N GLU A 82 -10.89 102.48 2.42
CA GLU A 82 -10.37 101.70 3.55
C GLU A 82 -11.16 101.98 4.84
N LEU A 83 -11.51 103.25 5.09
CA LEU A 83 -12.34 103.63 6.23
C LEU A 83 -13.76 103.04 6.12
N GLU A 84 -14.36 103.06 4.92
CA GLU A 84 -15.68 102.47 4.69
C GLU A 84 -15.65 100.93 4.82
N ALA A 85 -14.59 100.28 4.35
CA ALA A 85 -14.36 98.86 4.54
C ALA A 85 -14.20 98.49 6.02
N ALA A 86 -13.38 99.24 6.76
CA ALA A 86 -13.23 99.05 8.21
C ALA A 86 -14.54 99.28 8.97
N ASN A 87 -15.33 100.29 8.58
CA ASN A 87 -16.66 100.52 9.16
C ASN A 87 -17.62 99.37 8.87
N SER A 88 -17.61 98.82 7.65
CA SER A 88 -18.43 97.67 7.27
C SER A 88 -18.03 96.42 8.05
N GLU A 89 -16.73 96.21 8.26
CA GLU A 89 -16.20 95.14 9.09
C GLU A 89 -16.69 95.30 10.54
N ILE A 90 -16.54 96.48 11.16
CA ILE A 90 -17.05 96.76 12.52
C ILE A 90 -18.55 96.48 12.64
N GLN A 91 -19.35 96.89 11.66
CA GLN A 91 -20.79 96.59 11.64
C GLN A 91 -21.07 95.09 11.55
N SER A 92 -20.27 94.34 10.80
CA SER A 92 -20.38 92.88 10.71
C SER A 92 -20.06 92.20 12.05
N TRP A 93 -19.04 92.68 12.78
CA TRP A 93 -18.70 92.21 14.13
C TRP A 93 -19.86 92.48 15.11
N HIS A 94 -20.45 93.68 15.08
CA HIS A 94 -21.61 94.01 15.91
C HIS A 94 -22.81 93.10 15.62
N SER A 95 -23.10 92.83 14.35
CA SER A 95 -24.21 91.96 13.96
C SER A 95 -23.99 90.52 14.42
N SER A 96 -22.76 90.01 14.30
CA SER A 96 -22.40 88.65 14.74
C SER A 96 -22.54 88.49 16.26
N LEU A 97 -22.06 89.48 17.02
CA LEU A 97 -22.19 89.51 18.49
C LEU A 97 -23.64 89.62 18.97
N GLN A 98 -24.50 90.26 18.17
CA GLN A 98 -25.93 90.38 18.48
C GLN A 98 -26.70 89.08 18.19
N ASN A 99 -26.24 88.31 17.20
CA ASN A 99 -26.85 87.03 16.80
C ASN A 99 -26.36 85.85 17.65
N GLU A 100 -25.14 85.89 18.19
CA GLU A 100 -24.65 84.86 19.12
C GLU A 100 -25.34 84.97 20.48
N SER A 101 -25.91 83.86 20.94
CA SER A 101 -26.70 83.72 22.19
C SER A 101 -25.87 83.86 23.48
N CYS A 102 -24.78 84.60 23.43
CA CYS A 102 -23.79 84.75 24.47
C CYS A 102 -24.29 85.55 25.69
N LEU A 103 -25.41 86.29 25.55
CA LEU A 103 -25.89 87.22 26.58
C LEU A 103 -27.38 87.05 26.91
N PRO A 104 -27.80 87.25 28.17
CA PRO A 104 -29.20 87.43 28.53
C PRO A 104 -29.79 88.62 27.79
N ALA A 105 -31.00 88.46 27.24
CA ALA A 105 -31.66 89.48 26.43
C ALA A 105 -31.83 90.81 27.20
N GLY A 106 -31.28 91.90 26.65
CA GLY A 106 -31.68 93.27 27.02
C GLY A 106 -30.65 94.16 27.74
N VAL A 107 -29.37 93.77 27.86
CA VAL A 107 -28.32 94.65 28.44
C VAL A 107 -27.28 94.97 27.37
N THR A 108 -26.98 96.26 27.17
CA THR A 108 -25.87 96.73 26.32
C THR A 108 -24.55 96.16 26.86
N PRO A 109 -23.81 95.36 26.07
CA PRO A 109 -22.66 94.66 26.57
C PRO A 109 -21.54 95.65 26.91
N GLU A 110 -21.30 95.84 28.20
CA GLU A 110 -20.14 96.58 28.67
C GLU A 110 -18.88 95.79 28.23
N PRO A 111 -17.85 96.46 27.66
CA PRO A 111 -16.68 95.77 27.09
C PRO A 111 -16.03 94.74 28.03
N LYS A 112 -16.07 95.00 29.34
CA LYS A 112 -15.55 94.08 30.37
C LYS A 112 -16.28 92.73 30.41
N ILE A 113 -17.59 92.69 30.18
CA ILE A 113 -18.39 91.46 30.22
C ILE A 113 -18.05 90.58 29.01
N LEU A 114 -17.95 91.17 27.82
CA LEU A 114 -17.52 90.48 26.61
C LEU A 114 -16.09 89.95 26.75
N ILE A 115 -15.16 90.76 27.28
CA ILE A 115 -13.79 90.33 27.54
C ILE A 115 -13.76 89.14 28.52
N ASN A 116 -14.55 89.18 29.60
CA ASN A 116 -14.64 88.07 30.56
C ASN A 116 -15.25 86.80 29.94
N TYR A 117 -16.28 86.94 29.10
CA TYR A 117 -16.87 85.81 28.38
C TYR A 117 -15.87 85.20 27.39
N LEU A 118 -15.19 86.02 26.57
CA LEU A 118 -14.15 85.57 25.65
C LEU A 118 -13.00 84.89 26.40
N GLN A 119 -12.61 85.42 27.57
CA GLN A 119 -11.60 84.80 28.42
C GLN A 119 -12.06 83.44 28.99
N THR A 120 -13.34 83.32 29.34
CA THR A 120 -13.95 82.06 29.82
C THR A 120 -14.09 81.05 28.68
N LEU A 121 -14.50 81.50 27.50
CA LEU A 121 -14.60 80.67 26.31
C LEU A 121 -13.22 80.16 25.90
N LYS A 122 -12.22 81.03 25.88
CA LYS A 122 -10.82 80.69 25.60
C LYS A 122 -10.26 79.67 26.60
N SER A 123 -10.54 79.84 27.90
CA SER A 123 -10.10 78.85 28.90
C SER A 123 -10.84 77.52 28.77
N SER A 124 -12.12 77.53 28.38
CA SER A 124 -12.89 76.33 28.10
C SER A 124 -12.41 75.60 26.83
N GLU A 125 -12.06 76.34 25.78
CA GLU A 125 -11.46 75.82 24.55
C GLU A 125 -10.10 75.17 24.85
N GLU A 126 -9.25 75.85 25.61
CA GLU A 126 -7.95 75.33 26.02
C GLU A 126 -8.09 74.07 26.89
N SER A 127 -9.07 74.03 27.78
CA SER A 127 -9.40 72.84 28.58
C SER A 127 -9.86 71.67 27.72
N LEU A 128 -10.78 71.90 26.76
CA LEU A 128 -11.25 70.86 25.83
C LEU A 128 -10.11 70.36 24.93
N ARG A 129 -9.24 71.27 24.47
CA ARG A 129 -8.05 70.91 23.70
C ARG A 129 -7.10 70.04 24.52
N GLU A 130 -6.89 70.36 25.79
CA GLU A 130 -6.07 69.54 26.70
C GLU A 130 -6.71 68.16 26.94
N GLN A 131 -8.04 68.08 27.11
CA GLN A 131 -8.75 66.80 27.26
C GLN A 131 -8.68 65.95 25.98
N LEU A 132 -8.82 66.57 24.81
CA LEU A 132 -8.67 65.90 23.52
C LEU A 132 -7.27 65.32 23.38
N GLU A 133 -6.25 66.10 23.72
CA GLU A 133 -4.85 65.66 23.66
C GLU A 133 -4.57 64.52 24.65
N LYS A 134 -5.13 64.59 25.87
CA LYS A 134 -5.10 63.48 26.84
C LYS A 134 -5.78 62.23 26.30
N SER A 135 -6.93 62.37 25.63
CA SER A 135 -7.66 61.25 25.01
C SER A 135 -6.86 60.62 23.87
N LYS A 136 -6.29 61.43 22.97
CA LYS A 136 -5.44 60.97 21.87
C LYS A 136 -4.20 60.22 22.38
N LYS A 137 -3.55 60.72 23.44
CA LYS A 137 -2.42 60.04 24.08
C LYS A 137 -2.83 58.70 24.70
N LYS A 138 -4.00 58.61 25.33
CA LYS A 138 -4.54 57.35 25.87
C LYS A 138 -4.86 56.35 24.76
N GLU A 139 -5.50 56.81 23.69
CA GLU A 139 -5.82 55.98 22.52
C GLU A 139 -4.54 55.43 21.87
N ALA A 140 -3.54 56.28 21.64
CA ALA A 140 -2.24 55.84 21.12
C ALA A 140 -1.57 54.80 22.04
N ALA A 141 -1.62 55.01 23.36
CA ALA A 141 -1.13 54.03 24.32
C ALA A 141 -1.88 52.69 24.23
N PHE A 142 -3.21 52.71 24.08
CA PHE A 142 -4.00 51.50 23.91
C PHE A 142 -3.63 50.75 22.62
N ILE A 143 -3.49 51.46 21.49
CA ILE A 143 -3.07 50.86 20.22
C ILE A 143 -1.74 50.12 20.38
N VAL A 144 -0.75 50.74 21.02
CA VAL A 144 0.57 50.11 21.27
C VAL A 144 0.43 48.89 22.17
N THR A 145 -0.36 48.96 23.26
CA THR A 145 -0.57 47.81 24.15
C THR A 145 -1.31 46.67 23.48
N PHE A 146 -2.27 46.98 22.61
CA PHE A 146 -3.04 45.98 21.87
C PHE A 146 -2.14 45.27 20.86
N ALA A 147 -1.36 46.02 20.08
CA ALA A 147 -0.38 45.46 19.15
C ALA A 147 0.63 44.54 19.87
N LYS A 148 1.12 44.95 21.05
CA LYS A 148 2.02 44.12 21.87
C LYS A 148 1.35 42.83 22.35
N ARG A 149 0.07 42.89 22.75
CA ARG A 149 -0.70 41.70 23.16
C ARG A 149 -1.01 40.78 21.99
N GLU A 150 -1.31 41.32 20.81
CA GLU A 150 -1.49 40.52 19.59
C GLU A 150 -0.20 39.81 19.18
N GLN A 151 0.94 40.50 19.29
CA GLN A 151 2.25 39.90 19.09
C GLN A 151 2.50 38.75 20.08
N GLU A 152 2.26 38.98 21.38
CA GLU A 152 2.41 37.95 22.42
C GLU A 152 1.50 36.73 22.14
N ILE A 153 0.25 36.95 21.72
CA ILE A 153 -0.66 35.88 21.32
C ILE A 153 -0.10 35.10 20.11
N ALA A 154 0.49 35.79 19.13
CA ALA A 154 1.09 35.14 17.96
C ALA A 154 2.31 34.29 18.34
N GLU A 155 3.18 34.80 19.24
CA GLU A 155 4.34 34.09 19.77
C GLU A 155 3.93 32.85 20.59
N LEU A 156 2.92 32.98 21.45
CA LEU A 156 2.35 31.86 22.21
C LEU A 156 1.71 30.83 21.29
N LYS A 157 0.95 31.25 20.26
CA LYS A 157 0.41 30.34 19.24
C LYS A 157 1.51 29.59 18.50
N SER A 158 2.64 30.24 18.21
CA SER A 158 3.80 29.56 17.60
C SER A 158 4.41 28.54 18.55
N SER A 159 4.68 28.93 19.79
CA SER A 159 5.21 28.04 20.83
C SER A 159 4.33 26.80 21.03
N VAL A 160 3.00 26.96 21.01
CA VAL A 160 2.05 25.84 21.09
C VAL A 160 2.15 24.93 19.86
N ARG A 161 2.28 25.47 18.64
CA ARG A 161 2.49 24.65 17.44
C ARG A 161 3.80 23.87 17.51
N ASP A 162 4.87 24.51 17.98
CA ASP A 162 6.19 23.89 18.10
C ASP A 162 6.18 22.79 19.17
N LEU A 163 5.60 23.04 20.34
CA LEU A 163 5.41 22.02 21.38
C LEU A 163 4.51 20.88 20.90
N LYS A 164 3.45 21.18 20.14
CA LYS A 164 2.60 20.16 19.53
C LYS A 164 3.35 19.33 18.48
N ALA A 165 4.27 19.95 17.75
CA ALA A 165 5.16 19.26 16.82
C ALA A 165 6.18 18.38 17.54
N GLN A 166 6.71 18.82 18.69
CA GLN A 166 7.58 18.02 19.57
C GLN A 166 6.81 16.85 20.22
N LEU A 167 5.55 17.05 20.59
CA LEU A 167 4.70 16.04 21.21
C LEU A 167 4.19 14.99 20.21
N LYS A 168 4.02 15.36 18.93
CA LYS A 168 3.85 14.37 17.85
C LYS A 168 5.15 13.57 17.78
N PRO A 169 5.20 12.29 18.19
CA PRO A 169 6.46 11.58 18.28
C PRO A 169 7.13 11.53 16.90
N PRO A 170 8.29 12.18 16.70
CA PRO A 170 9.09 11.97 15.51
C PRO A 170 9.77 10.62 15.73
N SER A 171 9.15 9.56 15.23
CA SER A 171 9.66 8.18 15.30
C SER A 171 9.80 7.62 16.73
N MET A 172 10.09 6.34 16.82
CA MET A 172 10.10 5.48 18.02
C MET A 172 10.98 5.94 19.19
N GLN A 173 11.81 6.98 19.01
CA GLN A 173 12.76 7.47 20.01
C GLN A 173 12.10 8.19 21.20
N GLY A 174 11.00 8.91 20.99
CA GLY A 174 10.26 9.55 22.10
C GLY A 174 9.62 8.53 23.05
N ARG A 175 9.12 7.40 22.51
CA ARG A 175 8.66 6.27 23.34
C ARG A 175 9.82 5.59 24.06
N LYS A 176 11.02 5.57 23.47
CA LYS A 176 12.24 5.02 24.08
C LYS A 176 12.75 5.87 25.26
N LEU A 177 12.53 7.19 25.26
CA LEU A 177 12.82 8.06 26.40
C LEU A 177 11.71 8.05 27.49
N LEU A 178 10.46 7.78 27.12
CA LEU A 178 9.33 7.71 28.06
C LEU A 178 9.16 6.33 28.72
N LEU A 179 9.73 5.29 28.12
CA LEU A 179 9.88 3.98 28.76
C LEU A 179 11.13 4.02 29.63
N ASP A 180 11.04 3.52 30.86
CA ASP A 180 12.20 3.25 31.68
C ASP A 180 13.24 2.45 30.86
N PRO A 181 14.55 2.79 30.91
CA PRO A 181 15.57 2.13 30.12
C PRO A 181 15.56 0.60 30.24
N ALA A 182 15.26 0.05 31.42
CA ALA A 182 15.17 -1.40 31.62
C ALA A 182 13.92 -1.99 30.94
N ILE A 183 12.78 -1.29 30.99
CA ILE A 183 11.56 -1.71 30.29
C ILE A 183 11.76 -1.70 28.77
N HIS A 184 12.46 -0.70 28.24
CA HIS A 184 12.77 -0.63 26.81
C HIS A 184 13.68 -1.79 26.36
N GLU A 185 14.67 -2.14 27.17
CA GLU A 185 15.57 -3.26 26.92
C GLU A 185 14.82 -4.59 26.91
N GLU A 186 13.94 -4.84 27.89
CA GLU A 186 13.10 -6.04 27.93
C GLU A 186 12.15 -6.12 26.73
N PHE A 187 11.53 -5.00 26.35
CA PHE A 187 10.67 -4.98 25.17
C PHE A 187 11.45 -5.28 23.88
N THR A 188 12.67 -4.76 23.76
CA THR A 188 13.55 -5.03 22.62
C THR A 188 13.99 -6.50 22.59
N ARG A 189 14.37 -7.06 23.75
CA ARG A 189 14.73 -8.47 23.90
C ARG A 189 13.55 -9.39 23.55
N LEU A 190 12.36 -9.09 24.04
CA LEU A 190 11.13 -9.84 23.73
C LEU A 190 10.80 -9.77 22.24
N LYS A 191 10.90 -8.60 21.63
CA LYS A 191 10.67 -8.44 20.19
C LYS A 191 11.64 -9.29 19.38
N ASN A 192 12.94 -9.23 19.67
CA ASN A 192 13.96 -10.03 18.99
C ASN A 192 13.70 -11.53 19.19
N LEU A 193 13.32 -11.95 20.39
CA LEU A 193 13.00 -13.35 20.69
C LEU A 193 11.77 -13.83 19.89
N VAL A 194 10.74 -13.00 19.73
CA VAL A 194 9.58 -13.31 18.89
C VAL A 194 10.00 -13.47 17.43
N GLU A 195 10.77 -12.52 16.89
CA GLU A 195 11.26 -12.58 15.51
C GLU A 195 12.13 -13.83 15.25
N GLU A 196 12.99 -14.20 16.19
CA GLU A 196 13.81 -15.41 16.12
C GLU A 196 12.97 -16.69 16.12
N LYS A 197 11.96 -16.76 17.01
CA LYS A 197 11.07 -17.91 17.11
C LYS A 197 10.17 -18.06 15.88
N ASP A 198 9.66 -16.96 15.34
CA ASP A 198 8.88 -16.97 14.10
C ASP A 198 9.70 -17.48 12.92
N LYS A 199 10.97 -17.05 12.82
CA LYS A 199 11.90 -17.60 11.83
C LYS A 199 12.10 -19.11 12.02
N LYS A 200 12.27 -19.57 13.25
CA LYS A 200 12.44 -20.99 13.55
C LYS A 200 11.20 -21.82 13.21
N VAL A 201 10.01 -21.30 13.51
CA VAL A 201 8.74 -21.93 13.14
C VAL A 201 8.65 -22.09 11.62
N LYS A 202 8.98 -21.04 10.87
CA LYS A 202 8.99 -21.09 9.40
C LYS A 202 9.99 -22.12 8.87
N GLU A 203 11.22 -22.13 9.38
CA GLU A 203 12.22 -23.15 9.01
C GLU A 203 11.75 -24.58 9.30
N LEU A 204 11.12 -24.82 10.46
CA LEU A 204 10.60 -26.14 10.81
C LEU A 204 9.41 -26.53 9.92
N GLN A 205 8.52 -25.59 9.58
CA GLN A 205 7.42 -25.82 8.63
C GLN A 205 7.96 -26.15 7.24
N ASP A 206 8.97 -25.43 6.76
CA ASP A 206 9.60 -25.68 5.47
C ASP A 206 10.31 -27.05 5.45
N ASN A 207 10.99 -27.42 6.53
CA ASN A 207 11.61 -28.75 6.68
C ASN A 207 10.57 -29.86 6.73
N ILE A 208 9.46 -29.67 7.45
CA ILE A 208 8.34 -30.61 7.46
C ILE A 208 7.78 -30.74 6.05
N ALA A 209 7.55 -29.63 5.33
CA ALA A 209 7.07 -29.66 3.96
C ALA A 209 8.03 -30.41 3.03
N ALA A 210 9.34 -30.17 3.15
CA ALA A 210 10.38 -30.82 2.36
C ALA A 210 10.50 -32.32 2.63
N VAL A 211 10.34 -32.76 3.88
CA VAL A 211 10.45 -34.17 4.30
C VAL A 211 9.10 -34.90 4.23
N SER A 212 7.98 -34.16 4.21
CA SER A 212 6.66 -34.75 4.15
C SER A 212 6.41 -35.36 2.77
N PHE A 213 6.51 -36.68 2.72
CA PHE A 213 5.92 -37.44 1.64
C PHE A 213 4.40 -37.21 1.67
N THR A 214 3.88 -36.59 0.63
CA THR A 214 2.43 -36.41 0.45
C THR A 214 1.93 -37.46 -0.53
N PRO A 215 1.15 -38.48 -0.08
CA PRO A 215 0.63 -39.54 -0.95
C PRO A 215 -0.20 -38.99 -2.13
N GLN A 216 -0.74 -37.79 -2.01
CA GLN A 216 -1.56 -37.11 -3.00
C GLN A 216 -0.75 -36.28 -4.01
N SER A 217 0.52 -35.96 -3.74
CA SER A 217 1.37 -35.27 -4.72
C SER A 217 1.66 -36.16 -5.93
N LYS A 218 2.00 -35.56 -7.07
CA LYS A 218 2.32 -36.30 -8.30
C LYS A 218 3.47 -37.31 -8.07
N MET A 219 4.52 -36.88 -7.35
CA MET A 219 5.65 -37.75 -6.98
C MET A 219 5.22 -38.82 -5.98
N GLY A 220 4.40 -38.45 -4.98
CA GLY A 220 3.93 -39.40 -3.97
C GLY A 220 3.02 -40.50 -4.54
N LYS A 221 2.10 -40.14 -5.42
CA LYS A 221 1.25 -41.09 -6.15
C LYS A 221 2.08 -42.07 -6.98
N MET A 222 3.11 -41.58 -7.66
CA MET A 222 4.01 -42.41 -8.46
C MET A 222 4.82 -43.39 -7.59
N LEU A 223 5.36 -42.92 -6.46
CA LEU A 223 6.09 -43.78 -5.53
C LEU A 223 5.18 -44.87 -4.93
N MET A 224 3.97 -44.50 -4.48
CA MET A 224 3.00 -45.48 -3.96
C MET A 224 2.58 -46.50 -5.02
N ALA A 225 2.39 -46.06 -6.28
CA ALA A 225 2.10 -46.98 -7.38
C ALA A 225 3.25 -47.97 -7.59
N LYS A 226 4.50 -47.49 -7.61
CA LYS A 226 5.68 -48.35 -7.73
C LYS A 226 5.80 -49.34 -6.56
N CYS A 227 5.54 -48.90 -5.33
CA CYS A 227 5.54 -49.78 -4.17
C CYS A 227 4.47 -50.89 -4.28
N ARG A 228 3.26 -50.57 -4.75
CA ARG A 228 2.21 -51.57 -4.99
C ARG A 228 2.63 -52.57 -6.06
N THR A 229 3.14 -52.12 -7.19
CA THR A 229 3.61 -53.02 -8.26
C THR A 229 4.74 -53.93 -7.79
N LEU A 230 5.74 -53.42 -7.06
CA LEU A 230 6.81 -54.25 -6.50
C LEU A 230 6.30 -55.26 -5.47
N GLN A 231 5.25 -54.91 -4.73
CA GLN A 231 4.63 -55.83 -3.77
C GLN A 231 3.88 -56.96 -4.49
N GLU A 232 3.12 -56.63 -5.53
CA GLU A 232 2.43 -57.60 -6.40
C GLU A 232 3.43 -58.54 -7.09
N GLU A 233 4.53 -58.01 -7.64
CA GLU A 233 5.60 -58.82 -8.26
C GLU A 233 6.26 -59.77 -7.25
N ASN A 234 6.53 -59.32 -6.02
CA ASN A 234 7.13 -60.16 -4.99
C ASN A 234 6.17 -61.27 -4.53
N GLU A 235 4.87 -60.97 -4.42
CA GLU A 235 3.84 -61.95 -4.11
C GLU A 235 3.75 -63.00 -5.22
N GLU A 236 3.75 -62.60 -6.48
CA GLU A 236 3.75 -63.50 -7.63
C GLU A 236 5.00 -64.39 -7.67
N ILE A 237 6.20 -63.84 -7.42
CA ILE A 237 7.44 -64.63 -7.32
C ILE A 237 7.34 -65.65 -6.18
N GLY A 238 6.80 -65.25 -5.02
CA GLY A 238 6.56 -66.13 -3.89
C GLY A 238 5.59 -67.26 -4.22
N ASN A 239 4.50 -66.94 -4.91
CA ASN A 239 3.50 -67.90 -5.39
C ASN A 239 4.14 -68.88 -6.36
N GLN A 240 4.81 -68.42 -7.41
CA GLN A 240 5.48 -69.28 -8.39
C GLN A 240 6.53 -70.20 -7.75
N ALA A 241 7.31 -69.70 -6.78
CA ALA A 241 8.28 -70.52 -6.07
C ALA A 241 7.62 -71.63 -5.24
N SER A 242 6.52 -71.31 -4.56
CA SER A 242 5.78 -72.28 -3.74
C SER A 242 5.01 -73.29 -4.59
N GLU A 243 4.25 -72.82 -5.58
CA GLU A 243 3.44 -73.63 -6.48
C GLU A 243 4.31 -74.53 -7.36
N GLY A 244 5.41 -74.00 -7.92
CA GLY A 244 6.32 -74.76 -8.77
C GLY A 244 6.94 -75.95 -8.02
N LYS A 245 7.40 -75.73 -6.79
CA LYS A 245 7.99 -76.80 -5.97
C LYS A 245 6.96 -77.81 -5.49
N ILE A 246 5.75 -77.36 -5.14
CA ILE A 246 4.63 -78.25 -4.78
C ILE A 246 4.22 -79.11 -5.98
N HIS A 247 4.12 -78.53 -7.17
CA HIS A 247 3.76 -79.25 -8.40
C HIS A 247 4.80 -80.31 -8.77
N GLU A 248 6.10 -79.96 -8.73
CA GLU A 248 7.20 -80.90 -8.98
C GLU A 248 7.18 -82.09 -8.02
N LEU A 249 7.03 -81.83 -6.71
CA LEU A 249 6.92 -82.87 -5.69
C LEU A 249 5.69 -83.75 -5.90
N SER A 250 4.56 -83.15 -6.29
CA SER A 250 3.32 -83.88 -6.60
C SER A 250 3.49 -84.82 -7.78
N MET A 251 4.19 -84.39 -8.84
CA MET A 251 4.50 -85.23 -10.00
C MET A 251 5.44 -86.39 -9.65
N LYS A 252 6.50 -86.12 -8.86
CA LYS A 252 7.40 -87.17 -8.34
C LYS A 252 6.65 -88.19 -7.48
N LEU A 253 5.75 -87.73 -6.61
CA LEU A 253 4.93 -88.61 -5.78
C LEU A 253 4.00 -89.50 -6.62
N ALA A 254 3.35 -88.96 -7.65
CA ALA A 254 2.48 -89.72 -8.54
C ALA A 254 3.26 -90.81 -9.30
N MET A 255 4.43 -90.47 -9.83
CA MET A 255 5.33 -91.43 -10.49
C MET A 255 5.78 -92.54 -9.54
N GLN A 256 6.17 -92.21 -8.31
CA GLN A 256 6.54 -93.20 -7.29
C GLN A 256 5.36 -94.12 -6.91
N LYS A 257 4.14 -93.58 -6.82
CA LYS A 257 2.94 -94.42 -6.61
C LYS A 257 2.73 -95.41 -7.75
N SER A 258 2.93 -94.98 -9.01
CA SER A 258 2.82 -95.86 -10.18
C SER A 258 3.88 -96.97 -10.17
N GLN A 259 5.15 -96.63 -9.89
CA GLN A 259 6.24 -97.60 -9.79
C GLN A 259 5.97 -98.63 -8.68
N ASN A 260 5.49 -98.19 -7.51
CA ASN A 260 5.11 -99.09 -6.43
C ASN A 260 3.94 -100.01 -6.80
N ALA A 261 2.95 -99.51 -7.54
CA ALA A 261 1.85 -100.33 -8.05
C ALA A 261 2.34 -101.39 -9.03
N GLN A 262 3.27 -101.04 -9.93
CA GLN A 262 3.88 -101.98 -10.86
C GLN A 262 4.70 -103.06 -10.14
N LEU A 263 5.52 -102.69 -9.15
CA LEU A 263 6.27 -103.65 -8.35
C LEU A 263 5.34 -104.62 -7.60
N ARG A 264 4.27 -104.11 -6.98
CA ARG A 264 3.26 -104.95 -6.33
C ARG A 264 2.62 -105.95 -7.31
N SER A 265 2.27 -105.48 -8.50
CA SER A 265 1.72 -106.33 -9.56
C SER A 265 2.71 -107.41 -10.02
N GLN A 266 4.00 -107.08 -10.16
CA GLN A 266 5.05 -108.05 -10.49
C GLN A 266 5.23 -109.10 -9.39
N PHE A 267 5.27 -108.70 -8.11
CA PHE A 267 5.35 -109.63 -6.99
C PHE A 267 4.14 -110.56 -6.92
N GLU A 268 2.93 -110.04 -7.13
CA GLU A 268 1.71 -110.85 -7.20
C GLU A 268 1.79 -111.88 -8.34
N GLY A 269 2.30 -111.48 -9.51
CA GLY A 269 2.55 -112.38 -10.63
C GLY A 269 3.55 -113.48 -10.31
N LEU A 270 4.68 -113.14 -9.66
CA LEU A 270 5.68 -114.11 -9.22
C LEU A 270 5.12 -115.08 -8.18
N GLN A 271 4.33 -114.58 -7.23
CA GLN A 271 3.69 -115.43 -6.22
C GLN A 271 2.76 -116.46 -6.89
N LYS A 272 1.93 -116.04 -7.84
CA LYS A 272 1.06 -116.97 -8.61
C LYS A 272 1.86 -118.02 -9.37
N HIS A 273 2.98 -117.63 -9.97
CA HIS A 273 3.86 -118.58 -10.67
C HIS A 273 4.48 -119.60 -9.70
N MET A 274 4.94 -119.15 -8.54
CA MET A 274 5.50 -120.02 -7.49
C MET A 274 4.45 -120.99 -6.93
N GLU A 275 3.21 -120.53 -6.72
CA GLU A 275 2.08 -121.39 -6.34
C GLU A 275 1.82 -122.46 -7.42
N GLY A 276 1.83 -122.07 -8.70
CA GLY A 276 1.72 -123.02 -9.83
C GLY A 276 2.83 -124.07 -9.83
N LEU A 277 4.09 -123.67 -9.67
CA LEU A 277 5.22 -124.59 -9.62
C LEU A 277 5.15 -125.52 -8.40
N THR A 278 4.67 -125.02 -7.26
CA THR A 278 4.45 -125.83 -6.05
C THR A 278 3.41 -126.93 -6.33
N ASN A 279 2.29 -126.58 -6.96
CA ASN A 279 1.27 -127.56 -7.37
C ASN A 279 1.80 -128.60 -8.36
N ASP A 280 2.65 -128.19 -9.32
CA ASP A 280 3.27 -129.13 -10.28
C ASP A 280 4.27 -130.08 -9.59
N VAL A 281 5.03 -129.59 -8.61
CA VAL A 281 5.91 -130.42 -7.78
C VAL A 281 5.10 -131.42 -6.95
N GLU A 282 4.00 -130.99 -6.33
CA GLU A 282 3.10 -131.88 -5.60
C GLU A 282 2.54 -132.98 -6.50
N ARG A 283 2.04 -132.62 -7.69
CA ARG A 283 1.55 -133.59 -8.69
C ARG A 283 2.64 -134.56 -9.18
N SER A 284 3.85 -134.04 -9.43
CA SER A 284 5.00 -134.86 -9.83
C SER A 284 5.39 -135.85 -8.73
N ASN A 285 5.43 -135.39 -7.47
CA ASN A 285 5.68 -136.23 -6.30
C ASN A 285 4.62 -137.34 -6.15
N GLU A 286 3.34 -137.02 -6.33
CA GLU A 286 2.26 -138.02 -6.35
C GLU A 286 2.48 -139.08 -7.45
N MET A 287 2.91 -138.67 -8.64
CA MET A 287 3.20 -139.58 -9.75
C MET A 287 4.39 -140.50 -9.44
N VAL A 288 5.46 -139.96 -8.85
CA VAL A 288 6.63 -140.74 -8.43
C VAL A 288 6.23 -141.80 -7.41
N LEU A 289 5.44 -141.44 -6.39
CA LEU A 289 4.94 -142.40 -5.40
C LEU A 289 4.14 -143.53 -6.05
N MET A 290 3.27 -143.21 -7.02
CA MET A 290 2.54 -144.23 -7.79
C MET A 290 3.47 -145.15 -8.60
N LEU A 291 4.50 -144.59 -9.24
CA LEU A 291 5.47 -145.37 -10.02
C LEU A 291 6.35 -146.26 -9.13
N GLN A 292 6.79 -145.76 -7.98
CA GLN A 292 7.51 -146.55 -6.98
C GLN A 292 6.67 -147.74 -6.51
N GLY A 293 5.39 -147.53 -6.19
CA GLY A 293 4.49 -148.63 -5.82
C GLY A 293 4.32 -149.67 -6.94
N LYS A 294 4.28 -149.25 -8.22
CA LYS A 294 4.27 -150.18 -9.36
C LYS A 294 5.58 -150.95 -9.53
N MET A 295 6.72 -150.28 -9.31
CA MET A 295 8.04 -150.90 -9.35
C MET A 295 8.20 -151.95 -8.24
N GLU A 296 7.80 -151.64 -7.01
CA GLU A 296 7.82 -152.60 -5.90
C GLU A 296 7.00 -153.86 -6.21
N VAL A 297 5.80 -153.70 -6.80
CA VAL A 297 4.99 -154.83 -7.26
C VAL A 297 5.71 -155.64 -8.34
N LYS A 298 6.37 -154.97 -9.29
CA LYS A 298 7.16 -155.64 -10.35
C LYS A 298 8.40 -156.33 -9.82
N ASP A 299 9.11 -155.74 -8.87
CA ASP A 299 10.27 -156.34 -8.22
C ASP A 299 9.87 -157.57 -7.40
N GLN A 300 8.74 -157.51 -6.70
CA GLN A 300 8.15 -158.69 -6.03
C GLN A 300 7.81 -159.80 -7.03
N GLU A 301 7.26 -159.44 -8.21
CA GLU A 301 6.98 -160.38 -9.30
C GLU A 301 8.26 -160.99 -9.89
N ILE A 302 9.32 -160.20 -10.07
CA ILE A 302 10.63 -160.67 -10.56
C ILE A 302 11.30 -161.61 -9.55
N GLU A 303 11.33 -161.26 -8.27
CA GLU A 303 11.92 -162.12 -7.24
C GLU A 303 11.19 -163.47 -7.15
N LYS A 304 9.87 -163.46 -7.28
CA LYS A 304 9.08 -164.69 -7.42
C LYS A 304 9.54 -165.53 -8.61
N LEU A 305 9.67 -164.93 -9.81
CA LEU A 305 10.14 -165.62 -11.01
C LEU A 305 11.59 -166.11 -10.92
N LYS A 306 12.49 -165.38 -10.24
CA LYS A 306 13.88 -165.80 -10.03
C LYS A 306 13.98 -167.00 -9.11
N GLN A 307 13.16 -167.03 -8.05
CA GLN A 307 13.10 -168.17 -7.14
C GLN A 307 12.70 -169.43 -7.89
N GLU A 308 11.73 -169.32 -8.81
CA GLU A 308 11.33 -170.39 -9.74
C GLU A 308 12.49 -170.82 -10.68
N LEU A 309 13.38 -169.91 -11.10
CA LEU A 309 14.51 -170.21 -12.01
C LEU A 309 15.72 -170.84 -11.30
N LEU A 310 16.01 -170.44 -10.05
CA LEU A 310 17.12 -170.98 -9.26
C LEU A 310 16.89 -172.44 -8.87
N GLU A 311 15.63 -172.81 -8.61
CA GLU A 311 15.24 -174.22 -8.45
C GLU A 311 15.48 -175.06 -9.73
N GLY A 312 15.61 -174.43 -10.90
CA GLY A 312 15.86 -175.11 -12.18
C GLY A 312 17.33 -175.24 -12.61
N LYS A 313 18.30 -174.57 -11.95
CA LYS A 313 19.72 -174.53 -12.39
C LYS A 313 20.70 -175.41 -11.59
N SER A 314 20.23 -176.19 -10.61
CA SER A 314 21.08 -177.12 -9.85
C SER A 314 21.49 -178.39 -10.62
N ASP A 315 21.03 -178.58 -11.86
CA ASP A 315 21.02 -179.91 -12.49
C ASP A 315 22.01 -180.13 -13.67
N GLU A 316 22.78 -179.14 -14.15
CA GLU A 316 23.59 -179.33 -15.40
C GLU A 316 25.01 -178.74 -15.37
N ALA A 317 25.94 -179.37 -14.62
CA ALA A 317 27.38 -179.13 -14.73
C ALA A 317 28.16 -180.43 -15.02
N PHE A 318 28.24 -180.86 -16.28
CA PHE A 318 29.21 -181.86 -16.77
C PHE A 318 29.46 -181.68 -18.29
N THR A 319 30.73 -181.74 -18.72
CA THR A 319 31.31 -181.80 -20.10
C THR A 319 31.91 -180.51 -20.75
N GLN A 320 33.23 -180.32 -20.54
CA GLN A 320 34.37 -180.04 -21.50
C GLN A 320 34.14 -179.30 -22.83
N ASN A 321 35.07 -178.52 -23.44
CA ASN A 321 36.46 -178.06 -23.20
C ASN A 321 36.82 -176.99 -24.26
N ASP A 322 37.84 -176.18 -23.96
CA ASP A 322 38.82 -175.50 -24.83
C ASP A 322 38.40 -174.48 -25.91
N SER A 323 38.79 -173.22 -25.71
CA SER A 323 39.73 -172.47 -26.58
C SER A 323 40.13 -171.14 -25.92
N ASP A 324 41.42 -170.87 -25.96
CA ASP A 324 42.16 -169.83 -25.26
C ASP A 324 42.17 -168.48 -26.02
N GLU A 325 42.66 -167.44 -25.32
CA GLU A 325 43.46 -166.32 -25.83
C GLU A 325 42.88 -164.87 -25.82
N MET A 326 43.34 -164.16 -24.76
CA MET A 326 43.84 -162.78 -24.64
C MET A 326 42.93 -161.53 -24.71
N ILE A 327 42.91 -160.85 -23.55
CA ILE A 327 42.68 -159.41 -23.25
C ILE A 327 44.01 -158.63 -23.53
N PRO A 328 44.06 -157.29 -23.76
CA PRO A 328 43.86 -156.23 -22.73
C PRO A 328 42.95 -155.06 -23.21
N GLU A 329 42.16 -154.38 -22.34
CA GLU A 329 42.46 -153.09 -21.66
C GLU A 329 42.85 -151.93 -22.62
N GLU A 330 42.38 -150.69 -22.59
CA GLU A 330 41.89 -149.71 -21.58
C GLU A 330 41.28 -148.53 -22.40
N ALA A 331 40.14 -147.92 -22.08
CA ALA A 331 39.92 -146.77 -21.18
C ALA A 331 39.70 -145.38 -21.86
N VAL A 332 38.76 -144.62 -21.27
CA VAL A 332 38.81 -143.16 -20.99
C VAL A 332 38.21 -142.13 -21.98
N ASN A 333 37.21 -141.39 -21.43
CA ASN A 333 36.83 -139.97 -21.62
C ASN A 333 36.18 -139.50 -22.94
N SER A 334 35.41 -138.41 -23.01
CA SER A 334 34.81 -137.44 -22.08
C SER A 334 33.98 -136.46 -22.94
N SER A 335 32.89 -135.93 -22.36
CA SER A 335 32.28 -134.60 -22.59
C SER A 335 31.97 -134.10 -24.02
N HIS A 336 30.69 -133.77 -24.25
CA HIS A 336 30.22 -132.37 -24.20
C HIS A 336 28.73 -132.27 -23.94
#